data_AF-A0A6M8MWN2-F1
#
_entry.id   AF-A0A6M8MWN2-F1
#
_cell.length_a   1.000
_cell.length_b   1.000
_cell.length_c   1.000
_cell.angle_alpha   90.00
_cell.angle_beta   90.00
_cell.angle_gamma   90.00
#
_symmetry.space_group_name_H-M   'P 1'
#
loop_
_entity.id
_entity.type
_entity.pdbx_description
1 polymer ?
#
loop_
_entity_poly.entity_id
_entity_poly.type
_entity_poly.pdbx_seq_one_letter_code
_entity_poly.pdbx_strand_id
1 'polypeptide(L)'
;MKKTISLFIVSSLVATLALSADFSKKSNDEILNLAKSVTAQDQADLMIEMRKRMSEMKYNDAQEYHYQFRNNLRQNISKLNPEERIQRRAIVQQNMQDITDKMNGKEIRELNLHHRGYSKGMHHRGYHFQAQPYDCPMR
;
A
#
# COMPACT_ATOMS: atom_id res chain seq x y z
N MET A 1 -30.95 -28.66 -22.59
CA MET A 1 -30.78 -28.00 -21.27
C MET A 1 -29.84 -26.82 -21.46
N LYS A 2 -30.35 -25.58 -21.42
CA LYS A 2 -29.57 -24.36 -21.69
C LYS A 2 -28.91 -23.92 -20.38
N LYS A 3 -27.58 -23.92 -20.34
CA LYS A 3 -26.78 -23.51 -19.18
C LYS A 3 -26.79 -21.97 -19.09
N THR A 4 -27.40 -21.43 -18.05
CA THR A 4 -27.32 -19.99 -17.74
C THR A 4 -25.99 -19.71 -17.06
N ILE A 5 -25.07 -19.10 -17.80
CA ILE A 5 -23.80 -18.59 -17.24
C ILE A 5 -24.16 -17.31 -16.50
N SER A 6 -24.12 -17.38 -15.17
CA SER A 6 -24.31 -16.23 -14.28
C SER A 6 -23.10 -15.30 -14.43
N LEU A 7 -23.33 -14.12 -15.00
CA LEU A 7 -22.35 -13.06 -15.16
C LEU A 7 -22.26 -12.31 -13.82
N PHE A 8 -21.21 -12.56 -13.04
CA PHE A 8 -20.90 -11.76 -11.86
C PHE A 8 -20.51 -10.35 -12.31
N ILE A 9 -21.40 -9.39 -12.10
CA ILE A 9 -21.11 -7.96 -12.30
C ILE A 9 -20.26 -7.52 -11.11
N VAL A 10 -18.93 -7.57 -11.28
CA VAL A 10 -18.01 -6.88 -10.39
C VAL A 10 -18.19 -5.39 -10.64
N SER A 11 -18.71 -4.68 -9.64
CA SER A 11 -18.84 -3.23 -9.64
C SER A 11 -17.45 -2.60 -9.82
N SER A 12 -17.13 -2.17 -11.04
CA SER A 12 -15.89 -1.49 -11.36
C SER A 12 -15.92 -0.08 -10.75
N LEU A 13 -15.28 0.07 -9.60
CA LEU A 13 -14.96 1.39 -9.04
C LEU A 13 -13.83 1.99 -9.89
N VAL A 14 -14.18 2.62 -11.01
CA VAL A 14 -13.23 3.36 -11.84
C VAL A 14 -12.96 4.70 -11.15
N ALA A 15 -12.07 4.69 -10.17
CA ALA A 15 -11.47 5.90 -9.64
C ALA A 15 -10.41 6.40 -10.64
N THR A 16 -10.76 7.38 -11.47
CA THR A 16 -9.85 8.13 -12.34
C THR A 16 -8.98 9.04 -11.47
N LEU A 17 -7.97 8.45 -10.85
CA LEU A 17 -6.93 9.17 -10.13
C LEU A 17 -5.84 9.54 -11.14
N ALA A 18 -5.52 10.82 -11.25
CA ALA A 18 -4.33 11.29 -11.96
C ALA A 18 -3.08 10.90 -11.15
N LEU A 19 -2.73 9.62 -11.24
CA LEU A 19 -1.52 9.00 -10.72
C LEU A 19 -0.39 9.28 -11.71
N SER A 20 0.83 9.53 -11.22
CA SER A 20 1.99 9.80 -12.08
C SER A 20 2.37 8.57 -12.91
N ALA A 21 2.19 7.37 -12.35
CA ALA A 21 2.35 6.11 -13.03
C ALA A 21 1.02 5.33 -13.08
N ASP A 22 0.60 4.96 -14.29
CA ASP A 22 -0.55 4.07 -14.50
C ASP A 22 -0.09 2.60 -14.48
N PHE A 23 -0.36 1.92 -13.36
CA PHE A 23 -0.05 0.51 -13.15
C PHE A 23 -1.23 -0.43 -13.45
N SER A 24 -2.39 0.09 -13.86
CA SER A 24 -3.62 -0.69 -14.05
C SER A 24 -3.48 -1.83 -15.07
N LYS A 25 -2.59 -1.67 -16.05
CA LYS A 25 -2.34 -2.66 -17.11
C LYS A 25 -1.32 -3.74 -16.73
N LYS A 26 -0.74 -3.68 -15.52
CA LYS A 26 0.26 -4.65 -15.05
C LYS A 26 -0.39 -5.91 -14.48
N SER A 27 0.23 -7.06 -14.65
CA SER A 27 -0.13 -8.29 -13.94
C SER A 27 0.26 -8.21 -12.45
N ASN A 28 -0.25 -9.11 -11.62
CA ASN A 28 0.09 -9.16 -10.19
C ASN A 28 1.58 -9.41 -9.97
N ASP A 29 2.17 -10.30 -10.76
CA ASP A 29 3.61 -10.59 -10.71
C ASP A 29 4.44 -9.38 -11.12
N GLU A 30 3.98 -8.59 -12.10
CA GLU A 30 4.64 -7.34 -12.47
C GLU A 30 4.60 -6.31 -11.33
N ILE A 31 3.49 -6.16 -10.61
CA ILE A 31 3.42 -5.26 -9.44
C ILE A 31 4.39 -5.71 -8.34
N LEU A 32 4.46 -7.01 -8.06
CA LEU A 32 5.41 -7.57 -7.10
C LEU A 32 6.86 -7.32 -7.53
N ASN A 33 7.16 -7.47 -8.82
CA ASN A 33 8.48 -7.21 -9.35
C ASN A 33 8.83 -5.72 -9.33
N LEU A 34 7.88 -4.83 -9.65
CA LEU A 34 8.06 -3.38 -9.55
C LEU A 34 8.41 -2.96 -8.12
N ALA A 35 7.84 -3.58 -7.09
CA ALA A 35 8.17 -3.27 -5.70
C ALA A 35 9.67 -3.44 -5.37
N LYS A 36 10.39 -4.32 -6.08
CA LYS A 36 11.83 -4.58 -5.90
C LYS A 36 12.72 -3.42 -6.35
N SER A 37 12.22 -2.52 -7.20
CA SER A 37 13.00 -1.44 -7.83
C SER A 37 12.26 -0.11 -7.98
N VAL A 38 11.00 0.00 -7.54
CA VAL A 38 10.20 1.23 -7.65
C VAL A 38 10.93 2.42 -7.02
N THR A 39 10.80 3.58 -7.64
CA THR A 39 11.37 4.84 -7.16
C THR A 39 10.56 5.42 -6.00
N ALA A 40 11.04 6.50 -5.39
CA ALA A 40 10.27 7.22 -4.39
C ALA A 40 9.00 7.87 -4.98
N GLN A 41 9.06 8.35 -6.22
CA GLN A 41 7.97 9.05 -6.88
C GLN A 41 6.77 8.13 -7.13
N ASP A 42 7.03 6.96 -7.72
CA ASP A 42 5.95 6.05 -8.16
C ASP A 42 5.47 5.10 -7.06
N GLN A 43 6.15 5.07 -5.89
CA GLN A 43 5.84 4.11 -4.84
C GLN A 43 4.43 4.30 -4.27
N ALA A 44 3.93 5.54 -4.17
CA ALA A 44 2.57 5.80 -3.70
C ALA A 44 1.54 5.19 -4.67
N ASP A 45 1.69 5.47 -5.96
CA ASP A 45 0.83 4.93 -7.02
C ASP A 45 0.85 3.38 -7.03
N LEU A 46 2.04 2.79 -6.89
CA LEU A 46 2.20 1.34 -6.81
C LEU A 46 1.52 0.74 -5.57
N MET A 47 1.59 1.43 -4.42
CA MET A 47 0.90 1.00 -3.20
C MET A 47 -0.62 1.05 -3.35
N ILE A 48 -1.16 2.09 -4.00
CA ILE A 48 -2.60 2.18 -4.31
C ILE A 48 -3.04 1.03 -5.21
N GLU A 49 -2.30 0.76 -6.28
CA GLU A 49 -2.60 -0.32 -7.20
C GLU A 49 -2.57 -1.69 -6.50
N MET A 50 -1.59 -1.92 -5.63
CA MET A 50 -1.54 -3.11 -4.79
C MET A 50 -2.78 -3.24 -3.88
N ARG A 51 -3.25 -2.14 -3.27
CA ARG A 51 -4.47 -2.13 -2.43
C ARG A 51 -5.73 -2.45 -3.23
N LYS A 52 -5.87 -1.88 -4.42
CA LYS A 52 -7.01 -2.16 -5.33
C LYS A 52 -7.10 -3.67 -5.60
N ARG A 53 -5.98 -4.29 -5.99
CA ARG A 53 -5.91 -5.74 -6.27
C ARG A 53 -6.22 -6.60 -5.06
N MET A 54 -5.70 -6.23 -3.89
CA MET A 54 -6.04 -6.95 -2.65
C MET A 54 -7.55 -6.95 -2.38
N SER A 55 -8.26 -5.88 -2.72
CA SER A 55 -9.71 -5.79 -2.51
C SER A 55 -10.53 -6.74 -3.40
N GLU A 56 -9.95 -7.17 -4.52
CA GLU A 56 -10.54 -8.10 -5.49
C GLU A 56 -10.13 -9.56 -5.23
N MET A 57 -9.12 -9.79 -4.38
CA MET A 57 -8.60 -11.12 -4.05
C MET A 57 -9.38 -11.78 -2.90
N LYS A 58 -9.33 -13.11 -2.84
CA LYS A 58 -9.73 -13.84 -1.62
C LYS A 58 -8.80 -13.49 -0.48
N TYR A 59 -9.30 -13.54 0.76
CA TYR A 59 -8.56 -13.11 1.94
C TYR A 59 -7.14 -13.72 2.05
N ASN A 60 -7.00 -15.04 1.91
CA ASN A 60 -5.69 -15.70 2.03
C ASN A 60 -4.72 -15.27 0.91
N ASP A 61 -5.21 -15.17 -0.34
CA ASP A 61 -4.40 -14.73 -1.48
C ASP A 61 -3.98 -13.26 -1.31
N ALA A 62 -4.88 -12.42 -0.81
CA ALA A 62 -4.60 -11.02 -0.51
C ALA A 62 -3.53 -10.88 0.59
N GLN A 63 -3.56 -11.72 1.63
CA GLN A 63 -2.54 -11.71 2.69
C GLN A 63 -1.17 -12.09 2.14
N GLU A 64 -1.10 -13.17 1.35
CA GLU A 64 0.16 -13.62 0.75
C GLU A 64 0.72 -12.57 -0.22
N TYR A 65 -0.14 -12.03 -1.09
CA TYR A 65 0.24 -10.97 -2.01
C TYR A 65 0.76 -9.72 -1.29
N HIS A 66 0.10 -9.29 -0.22
CA HIS A 66 0.54 -8.17 0.61
C HIS A 66 1.89 -8.45 1.29
N TYR A 67 2.08 -9.67 1.80
CA TYR A 67 3.34 -10.09 2.41
C TYR A 67 4.50 -10.02 1.41
N GLN A 68 4.33 -10.62 0.22
CA GLN A 68 5.33 -10.59 -0.84
C GLN A 68 5.66 -9.16 -1.28
N PHE A 69 4.63 -8.34 -1.49
CA PHE A 69 4.80 -6.94 -1.87
C PHE A 69 5.61 -6.16 -0.82
N ARG A 70 5.25 -6.28 0.46
CA ARG A 70 5.95 -5.60 1.57
C ARG A 70 7.40 -6.04 1.69
N ASN A 71 7.67 -7.33 1.52
CA ASN A 71 9.03 -7.85 1.57
C ASN A 71 9.88 -7.32 0.42
N ASN A 72 9.36 -7.32 -0.81
CA ASN A 72 10.05 -6.77 -1.98
C ASN A 72 10.35 -5.28 -1.78
N LEU A 73 9.37 -4.51 -1.29
CA LEU A 73 9.55 -3.08 -1.02
C LEU A 73 10.55 -2.82 0.12
N ARG A 74 10.51 -3.63 1.18
CA ARG A 74 11.48 -3.55 2.29
C ARG A 74 12.90 -3.83 1.80
N GLN A 75 13.08 -4.85 0.96
CA GLN A 75 14.38 -5.19 0.37
C GLN A 75 14.89 -4.10 -0.58
N ASN A 76 14.01 -3.44 -1.33
CA ASN A 76 14.35 -2.28 -2.14
C ASN A 76 14.86 -1.14 -1.24
N ILE A 77 14.07 -0.76 -0.23
CA ILE A 77 14.40 0.33 0.69
C ILE A 77 15.65 0.04 1.52
N SER A 78 15.94 -1.22 1.87
CA SER A 78 17.14 -1.56 2.65
C SER A 78 18.45 -1.37 1.90
N LYS A 79 18.42 -1.21 0.58
CA LYS A 79 19.61 -0.88 -0.23
C LYS A 79 20.03 0.58 -0.10
N LEU A 80 19.12 1.43 0.37
CA LEU A 80 19.34 2.87 0.52
C LEU A 80 20.05 3.20 1.83
N ASN A 81 20.87 4.24 1.80
CA ASN A 81 21.49 4.78 3.01
C ASN A 81 20.44 5.46 3.92
N PRO A 82 20.77 5.80 5.18
CA PRO A 82 19.81 6.43 6.10
C PRO A 82 19.16 7.73 5.57
N GLU A 83 19.93 8.60 4.92
CA GLU A 83 19.43 9.89 4.41
C GLU A 83 18.47 9.70 3.23
N GLU A 84 18.81 8.83 2.29
CA GLU A 84 17.97 8.44 1.16
C GLU A 84 16.65 7.81 1.63
N ARG A 85 16.68 7.00 2.70
CA ARG A 85 15.47 6.43 3.31
C ARG A 85 14.56 7.52 3.89
N ILE A 86 15.13 8.54 4.54
CA ILE A 86 14.38 9.68 5.08
C ILE A 86 13.74 10.48 3.94
N GLN A 87 14.50 10.81 2.90
CA GLN A 87 14.00 11.54 1.74
C GLN A 87 12.89 10.77 1.02
N ARG A 88 13.11 9.48 0.75
CA ARG A 88 12.11 8.60 0.15
C ARG A 88 10.84 8.55 0.99
N ARG A 89 10.95 8.44 2.31
CA ARG A 89 9.79 8.45 3.21
C ARG A 89 9.00 9.76 3.07
N ALA A 90 9.67 10.91 3.03
CA ALA A 90 9.02 12.21 2.90
C ALA A 90 8.27 12.34 1.56
N ILE A 91 8.90 11.94 0.45
CA ILE A 91 8.28 11.95 -0.89
C ILE A 91 7.04 11.05 -0.91
N VAL A 92 7.18 9.79 -0.46
CA VAL A 92 6.06 8.84 -0.45
C VAL A 92 4.93 9.32 0.45
N GLN A 93 5.23 9.93 1.59
CA GLN A 93 4.23 10.50 2.49
C GLN A 93 3.46 11.65 1.84
N GLN A 94 4.17 12.56 1.17
CA GLN A 94 3.52 13.67 0.47
C GLN A 94 2.66 13.15 -0.69
N ASN A 95 3.19 12.24 -1.52
CA ASN A 95 2.44 11.67 -2.65
C ASN A 95 1.20 10.90 -2.17
N MET A 96 1.30 10.12 -1.08
CA MET A 96 0.13 9.46 -0.49
C MET A 96 -0.90 10.46 0.03
N GLN A 97 -0.45 11.56 0.65
CA GLN A 97 -1.36 12.62 1.11
C GLN A 97 -2.09 13.26 -0.07
N ASP A 98 -1.36 13.66 -1.11
CA ASP A 98 -1.91 14.30 -2.31
C ASP A 98 -2.92 13.40 -3.05
N ILE A 99 -2.70 12.08 -3.03
CA ILE A 99 -3.65 11.11 -3.55
C ILE A 99 -4.90 11.06 -2.66
N THR A 100 -4.73 10.94 -1.33
CA THR A 100 -5.87 10.83 -0.41
C THR A 100 -6.70 12.12 -0.30
N ASP A 101 -6.09 13.29 -0.47
CA ASP A 101 -6.78 14.59 -0.48
C ASP A 101 -7.75 14.71 -1.66
N LYS A 102 -7.53 13.94 -2.73
CA LYS A 102 -8.39 13.87 -3.92
C LYS A 102 -9.43 12.74 -3.84
N MET A 103 -9.32 11.84 -2.86
CA MET A 103 -10.25 10.72 -2.67
C MET A 103 -11.40 11.09 -1.75
N ASN A 104 -12.57 10.50 -1.98
CA ASN A 104 -13.66 10.60 -1.04
C ASN A 104 -13.47 9.63 0.15
N GLY A 105 -14.17 9.88 1.26
CA GLY A 105 -14.03 9.07 2.47
C GLY A 105 -14.41 7.59 2.31
N LYS A 106 -15.23 7.24 1.30
CA LYS A 106 -15.59 5.85 0.99
C LYS A 106 -14.44 5.13 0.29
N GLU A 107 -13.80 5.76 -0.69
CA GLU A 107 -12.62 5.22 -1.39
C GLU A 107 -11.46 4.98 -0.42
N ILE A 108 -11.23 5.90 0.51
CA ILE A 108 -10.22 5.75 1.57
C ILE A 108 -10.51 4.53 2.46
N ARG A 109 -11.80 4.28 2.78
CA ARG A 109 -12.25 3.10 3.54
C ARG A 109 -12.02 1.81 2.78
N GLU A 110 -12.46 1.76 1.53
CA GLU A 110 -12.40 0.56 0.68
C GLU A 110 -10.96 0.13 0.40
N LEU A 111 -10.06 1.09 0.17
CA LEU A 111 -8.64 0.82 -0.05
C LEU A 111 -7.83 0.68 1.25
N ASN A 112 -8.48 0.78 2.41
CA ASN A 112 -7.85 0.77 3.73
C ASN A 112 -6.65 1.74 3.82
N LEU A 113 -6.86 2.96 3.32
CA LEU A 113 -5.88 4.05 3.31
C LEU A 113 -6.02 4.96 4.54
N HIS A 114 -6.79 4.54 5.54
CA HIS A 114 -6.98 5.31 6.75
C HIS A 114 -5.66 5.59 7.45
N HIS A 115 -5.32 6.87 7.51
CA HIS A 115 -4.22 7.38 8.32
C HIS A 115 -4.42 7.01 9.80
N ARG A 116 -3.66 6.03 10.29
CA ARG A 116 -3.21 6.07 11.70
C ARG A 116 -2.04 7.05 11.79
N GLY A 117 -2.38 8.34 11.78
CA GLY A 117 -1.52 9.44 12.21
C GLY A 117 -0.50 9.95 11.18
N TYR A 118 -0.89 10.93 10.37
CA TYR A 118 0.02 11.90 9.78
C TYR A 118 -0.64 13.28 9.74
N SER A 119 -1.10 13.77 10.89
CA SER A 119 -1.47 15.18 11.05
C SER A 119 -0.18 16.01 11.16
N LYS A 120 0.02 16.94 10.22
CA LYS A 120 0.91 18.09 10.40
C LYS A 120 0.33 18.97 11.52
N GLY A 121 0.56 18.59 12.78
CA GLY A 121 -0.01 19.30 13.93
C GLY A 121 -0.15 18.48 15.22
N MET A 122 0.09 17.17 15.21
CA MET A 122 0.15 16.42 16.46
C MET A 122 1.50 16.62 17.14
N HIS A 123 1.55 17.62 18.02
CA HIS A 123 2.52 17.67 19.11
C HIS A 123 2.67 16.28 19.71
N HIS A 124 3.92 15.85 19.86
CA HIS A 124 4.31 14.63 20.56
C HIS A 124 3.52 14.48 21.87
N ARG A 125 2.45 13.67 21.86
CA ARG A 125 2.16 12.88 23.05
C ARG A 125 3.18 11.76 23.02
N GLY A 126 4.22 11.91 23.84
CA GLY A 126 5.22 10.89 24.07
C GLY A 126 4.50 9.58 24.37
N TYR A 127 4.52 8.67 23.40
CA TYR A 127 4.33 7.27 23.71
C TYR A 127 5.58 6.89 24.51
N HIS A 128 5.37 6.70 25.81
CA HIS A 128 6.29 5.92 26.62
C HIS A 128 6.64 4.67 25.84
N PHE A 129 7.92 4.57 25.47
CA PHE A 129 8.56 3.32 25.17
C PHE A 129 8.54 2.52 26.48
N GLN A 130 7.40 1.90 26.80
CA GLN A 130 7.41 0.75 27.68
C GLN A 130 8.16 -0.32 26.90
N ALA A 131 9.46 -0.39 27.14
CA ALA A 131 10.23 -1.58 26.89
C ALA A 131 9.51 -2.71 27.64
N GLN A 132 8.65 -3.45 26.95
CA GLN A 132 8.36 -4.80 27.39
C GLN A 132 9.65 -5.59 27.15
N PRO A 133 10.29 -6.13 28.18
CA PRO A 133 11.36 -7.09 27.97
C PRO A 133 10.70 -8.32 27.39
N TYR A 134 10.91 -8.57 26.10
CA TYR A 134 10.60 -9.86 25.52
C TYR A 134 11.65 -10.85 26.06
N ASP A 135 11.39 -11.37 27.26
CA ASP A 135 11.90 -12.68 27.65
C ASP A 135 11.19 -13.69 26.75
N CYS A 136 11.82 -14.03 25.63
CA CYS A 136 11.51 -15.24 24.89
C CYS A 136 12.35 -16.38 25.50
N PRO A 137 11.78 -17.25 26.36
CA PRO A 137 12.44 -18.51 26.66
C PRO A 137 12.38 -19.39 25.40
N MET A 138 13.53 -19.58 24.77
CA MET A 138 13.73 -20.70 23.86
C MET A 138 13.71 -21.98 24.69
N ARG A 139 12.64 -22.76 24.61
CA ARG A 139 12.70 -24.20 24.85
C ARG A 139 11.59 -24.96 24.12
#